data_AF-A0AAW9VB20-F1
#
_entry.id   AF-A0AAW9VB20-F1
#
_cell.length_a   1.000
_cell.length_b   1.000
_cell.length_c   1.000
_cell.angle_alpha   90.00
_cell.angle_beta   90.00
_cell.angle_gamma   90.00
#
_symmetry.space_group_name_H-M   'P 1'
#
loop_
_entity.id
_entity.type
_entity.pdbx_description
1 polymer ?
#
loop_
_entity_poly.entity_id
_entity_poly.type
_entity_poly.pdbx_seq_one_letter_code
_entity_poly.pdbx_strand_id
1 'polypeptide(L)'
;MTVFLLSAKYLANGGKMNEKIIEQIVSQVLQQLKQRVLVVLSPSQAYQQAVYQRLLSLSSMSFSFYATKEMLTQSTGNQSTGNQWKEIGQQFDINTFSVDKLAEFHCVFLPFLGSKVVSEVVNGLSVSEESEIILHALSQNIPILALKYHCCPDSDLNQILGLNKNEQYNDLIKENINKAISLGIQFDTFNNIENKILIRNDEASSENKVNQNRYITLNEVMNDPKEYSLNKNKLTDSAIDYLKSLKK
;
A
#
# COMPACT_ATOMS: atom_id res chain seq x y z
N MET A 1 -3.38 -14.46 -20.26
CA MET A 1 -3.54 -15.04 -21.62
C MET A 1 -2.98 -16.46 -21.74
N THR A 2 -1.86 -16.79 -21.08
CA THR A 2 -1.22 -18.12 -21.13
C THR A 2 -2.04 -19.26 -20.50
N VAL A 3 -2.78 -18.99 -19.42
CA VAL A 3 -3.63 -19.99 -18.75
C VAL A 3 -4.82 -20.40 -19.63
N PHE A 4 -5.48 -19.44 -20.28
CA PHE A 4 -6.55 -19.71 -21.25
C PHE A 4 -6.07 -20.59 -22.43
N LEU A 5 -4.85 -20.36 -22.92
CA LEU A 5 -4.26 -21.16 -24.00
C LEU A 5 -3.88 -22.58 -23.54
N LEU A 6 -3.45 -22.76 -22.29
CA LEU A 6 -3.21 -24.09 -21.71
C LEU A 6 -4.52 -24.87 -21.52
N SER A 7 -5.58 -24.21 -21.02
CA SER A 7 -6.89 -24.83 -20.82
C SER A 7 -7.54 -25.23 -22.15
N ALA A 8 -7.43 -24.41 -23.20
CA ALA A 8 -7.95 -24.74 -24.53
C ALA A 8 -7.20 -25.92 -25.18
N LYS A 9 -5.87 -26.00 -25.03
CA LYS A 9 -5.07 -27.15 -25.52
C LYS A 9 -5.36 -28.44 -24.76
N TYR A 10 -5.66 -28.37 -23.46
CA TYR A 10 -5.95 -29.54 -22.64
C TYR A 10 -7.34 -30.13 -22.92
N LEU A 11 -8.34 -29.27 -23.13
CA LEU A 11 -9.70 -29.68 -23.55
C LEU A 11 -9.71 -30.29 -24.96
N ALA A 12 -8.89 -29.78 -25.88
CA ALA A 12 -8.75 -30.34 -27.23
C ALA A 12 -8.14 -31.76 -27.23
N ASN A 13 -7.44 -32.16 -26.17
CA ASN A 13 -6.78 -33.47 -26.03
C ASN A 13 -7.57 -34.49 -25.18
N GLY A 14 -8.87 -34.27 -24.95
CA GLY A 14 -9.75 -35.28 -24.32
C GLY A 14 -9.57 -35.44 -22.80
N GLY A 15 -8.88 -34.54 -22.13
CA GLY A 15 -8.77 -34.55 -20.67
C GLY A 15 -10.06 -34.08 -20.00
N LYS A 16 -10.77 -34.99 -19.31
CA LYS A 16 -11.86 -34.63 -18.38
C LYS A 16 -11.27 -34.03 -17.10
N MET A 17 -10.86 -32.76 -17.16
CA MET A 17 -10.59 -31.98 -15.95
C MET A 17 -11.95 -31.62 -15.33
N ASN A 18 -12.15 -31.93 -14.04
CA ASN A 18 -13.40 -31.67 -13.34
C ASN A 18 -13.70 -30.16 -13.37
N GLU A 19 -14.89 -29.79 -13.83
CA GLU A 19 -15.35 -28.41 -13.98
C GLU A 19 -15.18 -27.59 -12.69
N LYS A 20 -15.37 -28.23 -11.53
CA LYS A 20 -15.12 -27.63 -10.20
C LYS A 20 -13.65 -27.23 -9.97
N ILE A 21 -12.71 -27.99 -10.51
CA ILE A 21 -11.27 -27.70 -10.39
C ILE A 21 -10.91 -26.53 -11.30
N ILE A 22 -11.50 -26.46 -12.50
CA ILE A 22 -11.33 -25.31 -13.39
C ILE A 22 -11.89 -24.04 -12.75
N GLU A 23 -13.10 -24.09 -12.18
CA GLU A 23 -13.71 -22.96 -11.47
C GLU A 23 -12.87 -22.50 -10.28
N GLN A 24 -12.31 -23.42 -9.49
CA GLN A 24 -11.42 -23.08 -8.38
C GLN A 24 -10.13 -22.42 -8.87
N ILE A 25 -9.48 -22.96 -9.90
CA ILE A 25 -8.24 -22.39 -10.46
C ILE A 25 -8.52 -21.00 -11.04
N VAL A 26 -9.59 -20.83 -11.82
CA VAL A 26 -9.99 -19.54 -12.38
C VAL A 26 -10.25 -18.54 -11.27
N SER A 27 -10.98 -18.93 -10.22
CA SER A 27 -11.26 -18.06 -9.08
C SER A 27 -9.98 -17.63 -8.34
N GLN A 28 -9.05 -18.57 -8.12
CA GLN A 28 -7.76 -18.27 -7.48
C GLN A 28 -6.87 -17.36 -8.33
N VAL A 29 -6.80 -17.60 -9.64
CA VAL A 29 -6.04 -16.73 -10.57
C VAL A 29 -6.67 -15.34 -10.63
N LEU A 30 -7.99 -15.23 -10.74
CA LEU A 30 -8.69 -13.94 -10.73
C LEU A 30 -8.49 -13.20 -9.41
N GLN A 31 -8.45 -13.90 -8.26
CA GLN A 31 -8.13 -13.29 -6.97
C GLN A 31 -6.68 -12.80 -6.89
N GLN A 32 -5.71 -13.54 -7.43
CA GLN A 32 -4.31 -13.11 -7.49
C GLN A 32 -4.09 -11.91 -8.41
N LEU A 33 -4.98 -11.69 -9.40
CA LEU A 33 -4.94 -10.52 -10.28
C LEU A 33 -5.58 -9.26 -9.66
N LYS A 34 -6.29 -9.38 -8.53
CA LYS A 34 -6.87 -8.21 -7.88
C LYS A 34 -5.79 -7.40 -7.18
N GLN A 35 -5.84 -6.08 -7.37
CA GLN A 35 -5.01 -5.14 -6.62
C GLN A 35 -5.34 -5.28 -5.13
N ARG A 36 -4.34 -5.71 -4.36
CA ARG A 36 -4.42 -5.85 -2.90
C ARG A 36 -4.09 -4.51 -2.26
N VAL A 37 -5.08 -3.88 -1.64
CA VAL A 37 -4.95 -2.56 -1.03
C VAL A 37 -5.05 -2.71 0.48
N LEU A 38 -4.05 -2.22 1.22
CA LEU A 38 -4.14 -2.10 2.67
C LEU A 38 -4.78 -0.76 3.01
N VAL A 39 -5.95 -0.77 3.64
CA VAL A 39 -6.64 0.42 4.12
C VAL A 39 -6.33 0.60 5.60
N VAL A 40 -5.69 1.72 5.97
CA VAL A 40 -5.36 2.03 7.36
C VAL A 40 -6.47 2.92 7.94
N LEU A 41 -7.18 2.38 8.92
CA LEU A 41 -8.34 3.00 9.55
C LEU A 41 -7.94 3.68 10.85
N SER A 42 -7.86 5.00 10.79
CA SER A 42 -7.74 5.89 11.94
C SER A 42 -9.12 6.31 12.47
N PRO A 43 -9.21 6.74 13.73
CA PRO A 43 -10.37 7.45 14.23
C PRO A 43 -10.75 8.62 13.33
N SER A 44 -12.04 8.75 13.03
CA SER A 44 -12.54 9.86 12.23
C SER A 44 -13.92 10.27 12.69
N GLN A 45 -14.17 11.58 12.74
CA GLN A 45 -15.46 12.13 13.15
C GLN A 45 -16.49 12.15 12.00
N ALA A 46 -16.07 11.90 10.76
CA ALA A 46 -16.92 12.00 9.57
C ALA A 46 -16.51 11.03 8.45
N TYR A 47 -17.42 10.85 7.48
CA TYR A 47 -17.20 10.14 6.20
C TYR A 47 -16.91 8.64 6.23
N GLN A 48 -16.90 7.97 7.39
CA GLN A 48 -16.67 6.52 7.46
C GLN A 48 -17.64 5.71 6.59
N GLN A 49 -18.94 5.99 6.70
CA GLN A 49 -19.96 5.31 5.90
C GLN A 49 -19.80 5.57 4.40
N ALA A 50 -19.43 6.80 4.02
CA ALA A 50 -19.24 7.16 2.62
C ALA A 50 -18.04 6.42 2.01
N VAL A 51 -16.92 6.37 2.75
CA VAL A 51 -15.73 5.59 2.36
C VAL A 51 -16.06 4.09 2.30
N TYR A 52 -16.78 3.57 3.29
CA TYR A 52 -17.23 2.17 3.32
C TYR A 52 -18.02 1.80 2.07
N GLN A 53 -19.06 2.57 1.74
CA GLN A 53 -19.90 2.31 0.56
C GLN A 53 -19.12 2.40 -0.76
N ARG A 54 -18.19 3.35 -0.87
CA ARG A 54 -17.34 3.46 -2.06
C ARG A 54 -16.42 2.26 -2.19
N LEU A 55 -15.77 1.82 -1.12
CA LEU A 55 -14.91 0.63 -1.16
C LEU A 55 -15.71 -0.65 -1.47
N LEU A 56 -16.92 -0.79 -0.93
CA LEU A 56 -17.83 -1.91 -1.23
C LEU A 56 -18.18 -1.99 -2.73
N SER A 57 -18.27 -0.85 -3.41
CA SER A 57 -18.55 -0.80 -4.86
C SER A 57 -17.37 -1.22 -5.76
N LEU A 58 -16.15 -1.30 -5.23
CA LEU A 58 -14.93 -1.57 -6.00
C LEU A 58 -14.63 -3.07 -6.09
N SER A 59 -15.40 -3.79 -6.90
CA SER A 59 -15.30 -5.25 -7.04
C SER A 59 -14.00 -5.75 -7.70
N SER A 60 -13.28 -4.89 -8.42
CA SER A 60 -12.00 -5.20 -9.07
C SER A 60 -10.79 -5.21 -8.12
N MET A 61 -10.97 -4.76 -6.88
CA MET A 61 -9.92 -4.66 -5.87
C MET A 61 -10.16 -5.66 -4.74
N SER A 62 -9.10 -5.95 -3.99
CA SER A 62 -9.18 -6.71 -2.74
C SER A 62 -8.66 -5.83 -1.62
N PHE A 63 -9.50 -5.58 -0.62
CA PHE A 63 -9.15 -4.75 0.51
C PHE A 63 -8.77 -5.61 1.71
N SER A 64 -7.75 -5.17 2.43
CA SER A 64 -7.54 -5.57 3.82
C SER A 64 -7.45 -4.31 4.65
N PHE A 65 -7.84 -4.41 5.92
CA PHE A 65 -8.02 -3.26 6.79
C PHE A 65 -7.08 -3.39 7.97
N TYR A 66 -6.28 -2.37 8.24
CA TYR A 66 -5.62 -2.23 9.53
C TYR A 66 -6.41 -1.25 10.37
N ALA A 67 -7.02 -1.70 11.46
CA ALA A 67 -7.72 -0.84 12.40
C ALA A 67 -6.80 -0.51 13.57
N THR A 68 -6.50 0.77 13.73
CA THR A 68 -5.71 1.25 14.87
C THR A 68 -6.39 0.93 16.18
N LYS A 69 -5.62 0.82 17.26
CA LYS A 69 -6.17 0.62 18.61
C LYS A 69 -7.17 1.72 18.96
N GLU A 70 -6.86 2.96 18.63
CA GLU A 70 -7.75 4.10 18.91
C GLU A 70 -9.10 3.93 18.18
N MET A 71 -9.08 3.57 16.89
CA MET A 71 -10.30 3.30 16.10
C MET A 71 -11.16 2.19 16.71
N LEU A 72 -10.53 1.12 17.21
CA LEU A 72 -11.23 -0.02 17.81
C LEU A 72 -11.84 0.31 19.19
N THR A 73 -11.23 1.25 19.92
CA THR A 73 -11.72 1.67 21.25
C THR A 73 -12.82 2.73 21.20
N GLN A 74 -12.94 3.48 20.09
CA GLN A 74 -14.01 4.45 19.89
C GLN A 74 -15.34 3.74 19.53
N SER A 75 -16.05 3.25 20.55
CA SER A 75 -17.45 2.82 20.45
C SER A 75 -18.37 4.02 20.54
N THR A 76 -18.90 4.50 19.41
CA THR A 76 -20.04 5.42 19.41
C THR A 76 -21.35 4.62 19.43
N GLY A 77 -21.82 4.26 20.63
CA GLY A 77 -23.11 3.58 20.82
C GLY A 77 -23.15 2.10 20.42
N ASN A 78 -24.35 1.55 20.20
CA ASN A 78 -24.64 0.12 19.99
C ASN A 78 -24.07 -0.50 18.70
N GLN A 79 -23.16 0.17 17.99
CA GLN A 79 -22.46 -0.38 16.83
C GLN A 79 -20.94 -0.28 17.06
N SER A 80 -20.27 -1.43 17.06
CA SER A 80 -18.82 -1.48 17.06
C SER A 80 -18.30 -0.97 15.70
N THR A 81 -17.77 0.25 15.69
CA THR A 81 -17.30 1.01 14.52
C THR A 81 -16.31 0.23 13.61
N GLY A 82 -15.65 -0.79 14.18
CA GLY A 82 -14.71 -1.67 13.48
C GLY A 82 -15.32 -2.85 12.72
N ASN A 83 -16.45 -3.42 13.12
CA ASN A 83 -16.88 -4.73 12.59
C ASN A 83 -17.39 -4.69 11.14
N GLN A 84 -17.92 -3.57 10.67
CA GLN A 84 -18.42 -3.44 9.29
C GLN A 84 -17.32 -3.73 8.24
N TRP A 85 -16.07 -3.34 8.52
CA TRP A 85 -14.96 -3.50 7.58
C TRP A 85 -14.61 -4.98 7.31
N LYS A 86 -14.96 -5.88 8.24
CA LYS A 86 -14.81 -7.34 8.07
C LYS A 86 -15.71 -7.91 6.99
N GLU A 87 -16.79 -7.22 6.62
CA GLU A 87 -17.68 -7.64 5.53
C GLU A 87 -17.02 -7.45 4.15
N ILE A 88 -16.13 -6.47 4.02
CA ILE A 88 -15.42 -6.16 2.76
C ILE A 88 -14.15 -7.00 2.64
N GLY A 89 -13.43 -7.24 3.74
CA GLY A 89 -12.14 -7.93 3.67
C GLY A 89 -11.52 -8.25 5.02
N GLN A 90 -10.32 -8.84 4.98
CA GLN A 90 -9.60 -9.22 6.19
C GLN A 90 -9.25 -7.98 7.02
N GLN A 91 -9.54 -8.03 8.31
CA GLN A 91 -9.16 -6.99 9.26
C GLN A 91 -8.00 -7.45 10.13
N PHE A 92 -7.03 -6.58 10.30
CA PHE A 92 -5.89 -6.67 11.19
C PHE A 92 -5.94 -5.57 12.24
N ASP A 93 -5.16 -5.77 13.29
CA ASP A 93 -4.82 -4.84 14.35
C ASP A 93 -3.33 -4.97 14.67
N ILE A 94 -2.86 -4.23 15.67
CA ILE A 94 -1.47 -4.30 16.14
C ILE A 94 -1.01 -5.70 16.57
N ASN A 95 -1.92 -6.60 16.97
CA ASN A 95 -1.57 -7.94 17.43
C ASN A 95 -1.48 -8.96 16.30
N THR A 96 -2.09 -8.66 15.15
CA THR A 96 -2.29 -9.60 14.03
C THR A 96 -1.59 -9.18 12.74
N PHE A 97 -1.23 -7.90 12.63
CA PHE A 97 -0.46 -7.35 11.52
C PHE A 97 1.05 -7.35 11.83
N SER A 98 1.87 -7.65 10.81
CA SER A 98 3.30 -7.34 10.82
C SER A 98 3.58 -6.42 9.64
N VAL A 99 4.42 -5.40 9.85
CA VAL A 99 4.87 -4.46 8.81
C VAL A 99 5.61 -5.16 7.66
N ASP A 100 6.15 -6.36 7.88
CA ASP A 100 6.77 -7.17 6.82
C ASP A 100 5.76 -7.63 5.77
N LYS A 101 4.47 -7.74 6.14
CA LYS A 101 3.37 -8.09 5.22
C LYS A 101 3.02 -6.94 4.27
N LEU A 102 3.58 -5.74 4.46
CA LEU A 102 3.31 -4.60 3.57
C LEU A 102 3.67 -4.92 2.11
N ALA A 103 4.71 -5.72 1.88
CA ALA A 103 5.12 -6.15 0.54
C ALA A 103 4.07 -7.00 -0.20
N GLU A 104 3.06 -7.54 0.50
CA GLU A 104 1.94 -8.28 -0.12
C GLU A 104 0.88 -7.34 -0.73
N PHE A 105 0.96 -6.05 -0.44
CA PHE A 105 0.01 -5.03 -0.89
C PHE A 105 0.61 -4.19 -2.01
N HIS A 106 -0.24 -3.83 -2.96
CA HIS A 106 0.13 -2.99 -4.10
C HIS A 106 0.18 -1.50 -3.71
N CYS A 107 -0.59 -1.11 -2.70
CA CYS A 107 -0.54 0.22 -2.11
C CYS A 107 -1.15 0.23 -0.70
N VAL A 108 -0.83 1.29 0.04
CA VAL A 108 -1.47 1.66 1.30
C VAL A 108 -2.41 2.84 1.05
N PHE A 109 -3.65 2.73 1.53
CA PHE A 109 -4.66 3.78 1.44
C PHE A 109 -5.04 4.29 2.84
N LEU A 110 -4.95 5.61 3.04
CA LEU A 110 -5.26 6.29 4.30
C LEU A 110 -6.45 7.26 4.11
N PRO A 111 -7.70 6.79 4.26
CA PRO A 111 -8.89 7.62 4.08
C PRO A 111 -9.08 8.68 5.17
N PHE A 112 -8.52 8.45 6.35
CA PHE A 112 -8.75 9.27 7.56
C PHE A 112 -7.46 9.88 8.11
N LEU A 113 -6.49 10.18 7.25
CA LEU A 113 -5.18 10.69 7.66
C LEU A 113 -5.31 12.07 8.35
N GLY A 114 -4.99 12.14 9.64
CA GLY A 114 -5.00 13.36 10.44
C GLY A 114 -3.69 14.16 10.39
N SER A 115 -3.75 15.44 10.73
CA SER A 115 -2.59 16.36 10.72
C SER A 115 -1.46 15.96 11.70
N LYS A 116 -1.81 15.32 12.83
CA LYS A 116 -0.84 14.73 13.78
C LYS A 116 0.06 13.72 13.08
N VAL A 117 -0.54 12.72 12.41
CA VAL A 117 0.19 11.65 11.71
C VAL A 117 1.03 12.23 10.58
N VAL A 118 0.50 13.18 9.80
CA VAL A 118 1.29 13.88 8.76
C VAL A 118 2.54 14.53 9.37
N SER A 119 2.39 15.21 10.51
CA SER A 119 3.49 15.87 11.20
C SER A 119 4.52 14.87 11.76
N GLU A 120 4.07 13.72 12.28
CA GLU A 120 4.97 12.65 12.71
C GLU A 120 5.81 12.13 11.54
N VAL A 121 5.16 11.79 10.42
CA VAL A 121 5.82 11.22 9.23
C VAL A 121 6.87 12.16 8.64
N VAL A 122 6.57 13.45 8.46
CA VAL A 122 7.53 14.39 7.85
C VAL A 122 8.73 14.69 8.74
N ASN A 123 8.63 14.38 10.04
CA ASN A 123 9.73 14.46 10.99
C ASN A 123 10.38 13.10 11.26
N GLY A 124 10.00 12.05 10.53
CA GLY A 124 10.56 10.69 10.69
C GLY A 124 10.18 10.01 11.99
N LEU A 125 9.05 10.40 12.60
CA LEU A 125 8.56 9.86 13.87
C LEU A 125 7.53 8.76 13.62
N SER A 126 7.67 7.64 14.31
CA SER A 126 6.77 6.48 14.25
C SER A 126 5.97 6.31 15.55
N VAL A 127 5.37 7.40 16.05
CA VAL A 127 4.68 7.41 17.35
C VAL A 127 3.30 6.77 17.27
N SER A 128 2.55 7.04 16.19
CA SER A 128 1.24 6.43 15.94
C SER A 128 1.39 5.19 15.06
N GLU A 129 0.48 4.22 15.20
CA GLU A 129 0.41 3.01 14.36
C GLU A 129 0.40 3.35 12.86
N GLU A 130 -0.29 4.42 12.47
CA GLU A 130 -0.33 4.89 11.09
C GLU A 130 1.02 5.42 10.61
N SER A 131 1.71 6.18 11.46
CA SER A 131 3.02 6.74 11.12
C SER A 131 4.07 5.65 10.92
N GLU A 132 4.01 4.60 11.74
CA GLU A 132 4.84 3.39 11.57
C GLU A 132 4.56 2.72 10.22
N ILE A 133 3.29 2.43 9.91
CA ILE A 133 2.92 1.82 8.63
C ILE A 133 3.35 2.68 7.44
N ILE A 134 3.13 4.00 7.50
CA ILE A 134 3.54 4.93 6.44
C ILE A 134 5.05 4.91 6.24
N LEU A 135 5.84 5.01 7.32
CA LEU A 135 7.30 5.03 7.23
C LEU A 135 7.86 3.71 6.70
N HIS A 136 7.27 2.58 7.09
CA HIS A 136 7.63 1.27 6.52
C HIS A 136 7.23 1.14 5.05
N ALA A 137 6.06 1.65 4.65
CA ALA A 137 5.67 1.66 3.24
C ALA A 137 6.60 2.55 2.40
N LEU A 138 6.97 3.73 2.90
CA LEU A 138 7.95 4.61 2.25
C LEU A 138 9.31 3.94 2.09
N SER A 139 9.81 3.25 3.13
CA SER A 139 11.11 2.56 3.06
C SER A 139 11.14 1.39 2.07
N GLN A 140 9.99 0.76 1.83
CA GLN A 140 9.81 -0.30 0.85
C GLN A 140 9.39 0.21 -0.54
N ASN A 141 9.30 1.53 -0.72
CA ASN A 141 8.79 2.17 -1.94
C ASN A 141 7.38 1.68 -2.33
N ILE A 142 6.56 1.34 -1.33
CA ILE A 142 5.16 0.97 -1.51
C ILE A 142 4.35 2.26 -1.69
N PRO A 143 3.49 2.35 -2.71
CA PRO A 143 2.67 3.53 -2.96
C PRO A 143 1.73 3.85 -1.80
N ILE A 144 1.65 5.13 -1.46
CA ILE A 144 0.79 5.62 -0.38
C ILE A 144 -0.20 6.62 -0.95
N LEU A 145 -1.49 6.32 -0.81
CA LEU A 145 -2.61 7.12 -1.27
C LEU A 145 -3.36 7.64 -0.04
N ALA A 146 -3.70 8.94 0.01
CA ALA A 146 -4.38 9.52 1.16
C ALA A 146 -5.43 10.56 0.77
N LEU A 147 -6.49 10.67 1.57
CA LEU A 147 -7.46 11.77 1.45
C LEU A 147 -7.01 12.95 2.32
N LYS A 148 -7.11 14.17 1.78
CA LYS A 148 -6.73 15.40 2.52
C LYS A 148 -7.75 15.87 3.55
N TYR A 149 -8.98 15.32 3.56
CA TYR A 149 -10.11 15.92 4.26
C TYR A 149 -9.86 16.18 5.75
N HIS A 150 -9.17 15.26 6.43
CA HIS A 150 -8.94 15.35 7.87
C HIS A 150 -7.64 16.10 8.25
N CYS A 151 -6.66 16.18 7.35
CA CYS A 151 -5.40 16.86 7.63
C CYS A 151 -5.31 18.28 7.08
N CYS A 152 -6.06 18.63 6.03
CA CYS A 152 -5.96 19.94 5.39
C CYS A 152 -6.76 21.00 6.16
N PRO A 153 -6.16 22.10 6.64
CA PRO A 153 -6.88 23.15 7.34
C PRO A 153 -7.96 23.81 6.50
N ASP A 154 -7.77 23.88 5.19
CA ASP A 154 -8.70 24.51 4.25
C ASP A 154 -9.88 23.59 3.87
N SER A 155 -9.94 22.35 4.38
CA SER A 155 -11.05 21.45 4.06
C SER A 155 -12.36 21.95 4.64
N ASP A 156 -13.46 21.76 3.90
CA ASP A 156 -14.81 22.13 4.37
C ASP A 156 -15.11 21.51 5.73
N LEU A 157 -14.65 20.27 5.98
CA LEU A 157 -14.78 19.60 7.27
C LEU A 157 -14.11 20.41 8.40
N ASN A 158 -12.85 20.80 8.23
CA ASN A 158 -12.12 21.53 9.26
C ASN A 158 -12.63 22.96 9.45
N GLN A 159 -13.21 23.56 8.42
CA GLN A 159 -13.94 24.84 8.53
C GLN A 159 -15.21 24.68 9.37
N ILE A 160 -16.02 23.64 9.11
CA ILE A 160 -17.25 23.35 9.87
C ILE A 160 -16.93 23.06 11.34
N LEU A 161 -15.86 22.30 11.61
CA LEU A 161 -15.40 22.01 12.97
C LEU A 161 -14.73 23.22 13.65
N GLY A 162 -14.47 24.31 12.91
CA GLY A 162 -13.81 25.51 13.43
C GLY A 162 -12.34 25.28 13.84
N LEU A 163 -11.66 24.31 13.21
CA LEU A 163 -10.28 23.90 13.50
C LEU A 163 -9.23 24.70 12.72
N ASN A 164 -9.65 25.65 11.88
CA ASN A 164 -8.80 26.44 10.99
C ASN A 164 -8.59 27.90 11.47
N LYS A 165 -8.75 28.19 12.76
CA LYS A 165 -8.75 29.58 13.28
C LYS A 165 -7.37 30.23 13.40
N ASN A 166 -6.31 29.44 13.58
CA ASN A 166 -4.96 29.97 13.76
C ASN A 166 -4.19 29.88 12.44
N GLU A 167 -3.96 31.03 11.79
CA GLU A 167 -3.31 31.10 10.48
C GLU A 167 -1.89 30.52 10.48
N GLN A 168 -1.06 30.87 11.46
CA GLN A 168 0.32 30.36 11.56
C GLN A 168 0.38 28.84 11.72
N TYR A 169 -0.54 28.29 12.52
CA TYR A 169 -0.65 26.85 12.67
C TYR A 169 -1.14 26.18 11.38
N ASN A 170 -2.11 26.79 10.68
CA ASN A 170 -2.58 26.27 9.41
C ASN A 170 -1.46 26.23 8.36
N ASP A 171 -0.61 27.26 8.32
CA ASP A 171 0.55 27.32 7.41
C ASP A 171 1.55 26.21 7.71
N LEU A 172 1.85 25.95 8.99
CA LEU A 172 2.67 24.81 9.41
C LEU A 172 2.09 23.48 8.90
N ILE A 173 0.78 23.27 9.01
CA ILE A 173 0.14 22.04 8.52
C ILE A 173 0.22 21.95 6.98
N LYS A 174 0.03 23.05 6.26
CA LYS A 174 0.17 23.09 4.79
C LYS A 174 1.60 22.76 4.36
N GLU A 175 2.60 23.28 5.04
CA GLU A 175 4.00 22.93 4.82
C GLU A 175 4.26 21.44 5.07
N ASN A 176 3.71 20.88 6.15
CA ASN A 176 3.84 19.45 6.44
C ASN A 176 3.17 18.60 5.35
N ILE A 177 2.01 18.99 4.83
CA ILE A 177 1.38 18.30 3.69
C ILE A 177 2.29 18.34 2.46
N ASN A 178 2.92 19.47 2.16
CA ASN A 178 3.84 19.60 1.01
C ASN A 178 5.11 18.74 1.18
N LYS A 179 5.65 18.66 2.40
CA LYS A 179 6.76 17.75 2.72
C LYS A 179 6.33 16.28 2.56
N ALA A 180 5.15 15.92 3.05
CA ALA A 180 4.60 14.58 2.89
C ALA A 180 4.43 14.19 1.41
N ILE A 181 3.98 15.12 0.56
CA ILE A 181 3.94 14.93 -0.91
C ILE A 181 5.34 14.65 -1.46
N SER A 182 6.34 15.43 -1.02
CA SER A 182 7.73 15.28 -1.46
C SER A 182 8.35 13.95 -1.03
N LEU A 183 7.91 13.38 0.09
CA LEU A 183 8.29 12.04 0.54
C LEU A 183 7.63 10.91 -0.28
N GLY A 184 6.61 11.21 -1.08
CA GLY A 184 5.93 10.23 -1.94
C GLY A 184 4.48 9.93 -1.54
N ILE A 185 3.91 10.61 -0.55
CA ILE A 185 2.50 10.45 -0.19
C ILE A 185 1.62 11.16 -1.23
N GLN A 186 0.79 10.40 -1.92
CA GLN A 186 -0.10 10.93 -2.95
C GLN A 186 -1.44 11.28 -2.34
N PHE A 187 -1.66 12.57 -2.15
CA PHE A 187 -2.94 13.07 -1.71
C PHE A 187 -3.86 13.41 -2.89
N ASP A 188 -5.08 12.88 -2.88
CA ASP A 188 -6.05 13.15 -3.95
C ASP A 188 -7.51 12.97 -3.49
N THR A 189 -8.46 13.21 -4.39
CA THR A 189 -9.86 12.85 -4.21
C THR A 189 -10.05 11.33 -4.30
N PHE A 190 -11.13 10.81 -3.71
CA PHE A 190 -11.43 9.39 -3.78
C PHE A 190 -11.55 8.90 -5.24
N ASN A 191 -12.18 9.70 -6.12
CA ASN A 191 -12.34 9.35 -7.54
C ASN A 191 -10.99 9.18 -8.24
N ASN A 192 -10.02 10.05 -7.94
CA ASN A 192 -8.69 9.95 -8.54
C ASN A 192 -7.87 8.82 -7.92
N ILE A 193 -8.03 8.55 -6.62
CA ILE A 193 -7.42 7.39 -5.96
C ILE A 193 -7.91 6.08 -6.58
N GLU A 194 -9.21 5.95 -6.78
CA GLU A 194 -9.82 4.82 -7.48
C GLU A 194 -9.16 4.60 -8.85
N ASN A 195 -9.07 5.66 -9.67
CA ASN A 195 -8.43 5.59 -10.98
C ASN A 195 -6.94 5.20 -10.91
N LYS A 196 -6.18 5.74 -9.94
CA LYS A 196 -4.75 5.42 -9.77
C LYS A 196 -4.51 3.97 -9.37
N ILE A 197 -5.40 3.38 -8.56
CA ILE A 197 -5.31 1.97 -8.20
C ILE A 197 -5.65 1.10 -9.43
N LEU A 198 -6.63 1.50 -10.25
CA LEU A 198 -7.01 0.79 -11.47
C LEU A 198 -5.90 0.85 -12.55
N ILE A 199 -5.31 2.02 -12.81
CA ILE A 199 -4.31 2.21 -13.88
C ILE A 199 -3.01 1.43 -13.60
N ARG A 200 -2.60 1.31 -12.33
CA ARG A 200 -1.42 0.50 -11.95
C ARG A 200 -1.52 -0.97 -12.35
N ASN A 201 -2.73 -1.47 -12.62
CA ASN A 201 -2.94 -2.82 -13.11
C ASN A 201 -2.46 -2.99 -14.58
N ASP A 202 -2.48 -1.91 -15.37
CA ASP A 202 -2.05 -1.92 -16.77
C ASP A 202 -0.54 -1.66 -16.91
N GLU A 203 0.03 -0.79 -16.06
CA GLU A 203 1.45 -0.44 -16.07
C GLU A 203 2.37 -1.49 -15.44
N ALA A 204 1.85 -2.47 -14.70
CA ALA A 204 2.64 -3.60 -14.17
C ALA A 204 3.28 -4.48 -15.27
N SER A 205 2.98 -4.19 -16.55
CA SER A 205 3.61 -4.80 -17.72
C SER A 205 4.80 -4.01 -18.30
N SER A 206 5.14 -2.83 -17.76
CA SER A 206 6.23 -2.01 -18.30
C SER A 206 7.11 -1.40 -17.22
N GLU A 207 8.38 -1.79 -17.26
CA GLU A 207 9.55 -1.13 -16.66
C GLU A 207 9.84 -1.41 -15.18
N ASN A 208 10.41 -2.61 -14.95
CA ASN A 208 11.50 -2.77 -13.98
C ASN A 208 12.66 -1.84 -14.36
N LYS A 209 12.57 -0.55 -14.03
CA LYS A 209 13.75 0.30 -13.93
C LYS A 209 14.46 -0.08 -12.63
N VAL A 210 15.27 -1.13 -12.73
CA VAL A 210 16.29 -1.47 -11.73
C VAL A 210 17.06 -0.18 -11.44
N ASN A 211 16.91 0.28 -10.21
CA ASN A 211 17.43 1.54 -9.75
C ASN A 211 18.97 1.49 -9.85
N GLN A 212 19.56 2.24 -10.80
CA GLN A 212 21.00 2.17 -11.15
C GLN A 212 21.95 2.59 -10.02
N ASN A 213 21.42 2.96 -8.84
CA ASN A 213 22.18 3.46 -7.69
C ASN A 213 22.18 2.54 -6.46
N ARG A 214 21.56 1.35 -6.56
CA ARG A 214 21.50 0.33 -5.49
C ARG A 214 22.82 -0.43 -5.36
N TYR A 215 23.14 -0.83 -4.13
CA TYR A 215 24.22 -1.79 -3.89
C TYR A 215 23.82 -3.20 -4.32
N ILE A 216 24.68 -3.85 -5.10
CA ILE A 216 24.56 -5.24 -5.56
C ILE A 216 25.08 -6.14 -4.45
N THR A 217 24.23 -7.09 -4.03
CA THR A 217 24.44 -7.96 -2.88
C THR A 217 25.16 -9.26 -3.25
N LEU A 218 25.70 -9.95 -2.24
CA LEU A 218 26.40 -11.22 -2.43
C LEU A 218 25.54 -12.27 -3.15
N ASN A 219 24.26 -12.39 -2.78
CA ASN A 219 23.35 -13.37 -3.39
C ASN A 219 23.17 -13.13 -4.90
N GLU A 220 23.11 -11.88 -5.33
CA GLU A 220 22.99 -11.54 -6.76
C GLU A 220 24.27 -11.90 -7.52
N VAL A 221 25.42 -11.58 -6.94
CA VAL A 221 26.72 -11.91 -7.54
C VAL A 221 26.97 -13.41 -7.58
N MET A 222 26.51 -14.17 -6.59
CA MET A 222 26.62 -15.64 -6.60
C MET A 222 25.77 -16.29 -7.69
N ASN A 223 24.63 -15.69 -8.04
CA ASN A 223 23.74 -16.21 -9.07
C ASN A 223 24.29 -15.98 -10.48
N ASP A 224 24.91 -14.83 -10.77
CA ASP A 224 25.61 -14.60 -12.04
C ASP A 224 26.92 -13.78 -11.86
N PRO A 225 28.04 -14.44 -11.50
CA PRO A 225 29.28 -13.73 -11.19
C PRO A 225 29.90 -13.01 -12.39
N LYS A 226 29.53 -13.38 -13.62
CA LYS A 226 30.12 -12.85 -14.86
C LYS A 226 29.48 -11.51 -15.26
N GLU A 227 28.29 -11.23 -14.76
CA GLU A 227 27.55 -10.00 -15.05
C GLU A 227 28.10 -8.79 -14.26
N TYR A 228 28.82 -9.04 -13.17
CA TYR A 228 29.25 -8.00 -12.22
C TYR A 228 30.77 -7.78 -12.22
N SER A 229 31.17 -6.52 -12.10
CA SER A 229 32.57 -6.09 -12.09
C SER A 229 32.84 -5.08 -10.99
N LEU A 230 33.97 -5.27 -10.28
CA LEU A 230 34.45 -4.42 -9.20
C LEU A 230 34.53 -2.92 -9.57
N ASN A 231 34.79 -2.61 -10.85
CA ASN A 231 35.03 -1.24 -11.30
C ASN A 231 33.79 -0.56 -11.90
N LYS A 232 32.69 -1.30 -12.10
CA LYS A 232 31.48 -0.79 -12.77
C LYS A 232 30.24 -0.86 -11.88
N ASN A 233 30.26 -1.71 -10.87
CA ASN A 233 29.09 -1.99 -10.05
C ASN A 233 29.30 -1.51 -8.61
N LYS A 234 28.25 -0.94 -8.02
CA LYS A 234 28.22 -0.55 -6.61
C LYS A 234 27.96 -1.82 -5.80
N LEU A 235 28.99 -2.53 -5.36
CA LEU A 235 28.90 -3.84 -4.71
C LEU A 235 28.96 -3.72 -3.18
N THR A 236 28.28 -4.60 -2.45
CA THR A 236 28.50 -4.72 -0.99
C THR A 236 29.88 -5.34 -0.70
N ASP A 237 30.43 -5.10 0.49
CA ASP A 237 31.76 -5.62 0.87
C ASP A 237 31.85 -7.14 0.71
N SER A 238 30.80 -7.88 1.11
CA SER A 238 30.74 -9.33 0.95
C SER A 238 30.74 -9.77 -0.53
N ALA A 239 30.09 -9.01 -1.42
CA ALA A 239 30.09 -9.29 -2.85
C ALA A 239 31.44 -9.00 -3.50
N ILE A 240 32.14 -7.94 -3.04
CA ILE A 240 33.50 -7.61 -3.45
C ILE A 240 34.47 -8.73 -3.08
N ASP A 241 34.41 -9.22 -1.85
CA ASP A 241 35.30 -10.28 -1.37
C ASP A 241 35.08 -11.60 -2.12
N TYR A 242 33.84 -11.92 -2.46
CA TYR A 242 33.50 -13.07 -3.29
C TYR A 242 34.04 -12.94 -4.73
N LEU A 243 33.89 -11.80 -5.39
CA LEU A 243 34.46 -11.60 -6.74
C LEU A 243 35.99 -11.64 -6.74
N LYS A 244 36.63 -11.18 -5.66
CA LYS A 244 38.09 -11.29 -5.50
C LYS A 244 38.53 -12.73 -5.30
N SER A 245 37.76 -13.56 -4.58
CA SER A 245 38.10 -14.97 -4.35
C SER A 245 37.98 -15.82 -5.62
N LEU A 246 37.08 -15.47 -6.54
CA LEU A 246 36.94 -16.13 -7.85
C LEU A 246 38.06 -15.83 -8.86
N LYS A 247 38.88 -14.81 -8.60
CA LYS A 247 40.03 -14.42 -9.44
C LYS A 247 41.37 -14.99 -8.93
N LYS A 248 41.34 -15.78 -7.86
CA LYS A 248 42.48 -16.60 -7.39
C LYS A 248 42.42 -17.97 -8.02
#